data_AF-A0AAP0LC79-F1
#
_entry.id   AF-A0AAP0LC79-F1
#
_cell.length_a   1.000
_cell.length_b   1.000
_cell.length_c   1.000
_cell.angle_alpha   90.00
_cell.angle_beta   90.00
_cell.angle_gamma   90.00
#
_symmetry.space_group_name_H-M   'P 1'
#
loop_
_entity.id
_entity.type
_entity.pdbx_description
1 polymer ?
#
loop_
_entity_poly.entity_id
_entity_poly.type
_entity_poly.pdbx_seq_one_letter_code
_entity_poly.pdbx_strand_id
1 'polypeptide(L)'
;MWETSMKGLVSLIRKSTPSSFTYICEKNGDSLSDKRDELACFAPGMLTLGSLGYGPGDREKMLTLAEEVSRIAHYSLVFIKLYVHTIALFL
;
A
#
# COMPACT_ATOMS: atom_id res chain seq x y z
N MET A 1 -3.37 -17.87 11.65
CA MET A 1 -3.07 -17.83 10.19
C MET A 1 -2.86 -16.40 9.74
N TRP A 2 -3.76 -15.49 10.12
CA TRP A 2 -3.64 -14.05 9.89
C TRP A 2 -2.33 -13.44 10.38
N GLU A 3 -1.90 -13.75 11.59
CA GLU A 3 -0.70 -13.17 12.23
C GLU A 3 0.57 -13.49 11.46
N THR A 4 0.70 -14.73 10.97
CA THR A 4 1.83 -15.17 10.14
C THR A 4 1.81 -14.45 8.80
N SER A 5 0.65 -14.34 8.16
CA SER A 5 0.49 -13.59 6.91
C SER A 5 0.85 -12.12 7.08
N MET A 6 0.46 -11.51 8.21
CA MET A 6 0.76 -10.12 8.53
C MET A 6 2.25 -9.86 8.74
N LYS A 7 2.97 -10.78 9.39
CA LYS A 7 4.44 -10.72 9.47
C LYS A 7 5.09 -10.79 8.08
N GLY A 8 4.55 -11.67 7.21
CA GLY A 8 4.96 -11.74 5.81
C GLY A 8 4.74 -10.42 5.08
N LEU A 9 3.54 -9.84 5.20
CA LEU A 9 3.19 -8.57 4.56
C LEU A 9 4.13 -7.43 4.98
N VAL A 10 4.38 -7.27 6.28
CA VAL A 10 5.29 -6.23 6.80
C VAL A 10 6.71 -6.38 6.22
N SER A 11 7.17 -7.61 5.98
CA SER A 11 8.48 -7.85 5.35
C SER A 11 8.59 -7.32 3.92
N LEU A 12 7.46 -7.17 3.22
CA LEU A 12 7.36 -6.68 1.84
C LEU A 12 7.19 -5.17 1.76
N ILE A 13 7.09 -4.47 2.90
CA ILE A 13 6.86 -3.03 2.91
C ILE A 13 8.17 -2.29 2.72
N ARG A 14 8.16 -1.33 1.78
CA ARG A 14 9.28 -0.44 1.49
C ARG A 14 8.80 1.00 1.38
N LYS A 15 9.75 1.94 1.46
CA LYS A 15 9.51 3.37 1.26
C LYS A 15 10.20 3.84 -0.01
N SER A 16 9.50 4.60 -0.84
CA SER A 16 10.07 5.20 -2.05
C SER A 16 11.09 6.29 -1.68
N THR A 17 12.06 6.53 -2.55
CA THR A 17 13.00 7.66 -2.42
C THR A 17 12.84 8.52 -3.68
N PRO A 18 12.74 9.87 -3.60
CA PRO A 18 12.89 10.72 -2.41
C PRO A 18 11.59 10.99 -1.62
N SER A 19 10.42 10.63 -2.16
CA SER A 19 9.11 11.03 -1.61
C SER A 19 8.65 10.27 -0.36
N SER A 20 9.36 9.22 0.07
CA SER A 20 9.07 8.44 1.28
C SER A 20 7.68 7.80 1.33
N PHE A 21 7.08 7.46 0.18
CA PHE A 21 5.80 6.77 0.14
C PHE A 21 5.95 5.30 0.50
N THR A 22 5.10 4.82 1.40
CA THR A 22 5.05 3.40 1.79
C THR A 22 4.28 2.59 0.73
N TYR A 23 4.89 1.51 0.25
CA TYR A 23 4.27 0.60 -0.72
C TYR A 23 4.63 -0.86 -0.41
N ILE A 24 3.88 -1.77 -1.04
CA ILE A 24 4.06 -3.22 -0.91
C ILE A 24 4.82 -3.69 -2.16
N CYS A 25 5.97 -4.33 -1.97
CA CYS A 25 6.76 -4.95 -3.03
C CYS A 25 6.22 -6.35 -3.38
N GLU A 26 6.48 -6.76 -4.61
CA GLU A 26 6.27 -8.14 -5.05
C GLU A 26 7.50 -8.99 -4.66
N LYS A 27 7.29 -10.21 -4.17
CA LYS A 27 8.37 -11.16 -3.88
C LYS A 27 8.27 -12.35 -4.82
N ASN A 28 9.29 -12.54 -5.65
CA ASN A 28 9.42 -13.66 -6.58
C ASN A 28 10.64 -14.49 -6.20
N GLY A 29 10.39 -15.65 -5.57
CA GLY A 29 11.43 -16.47 -4.95
C GLY A 29 12.17 -15.68 -3.86
N ASP A 30 13.48 -15.50 -4.04
CA ASP A 30 14.33 -14.72 -3.12
C ASP A 30 14.49 -13.25 -3.53
N SER A 31 13.94 -12.86 -4.70
CA SER A 31 14.03 -11.49 -5.21
C SER A 31 12.83 -10.64 -4.79
N LEU A 32 13.09 -9.38 -4.44
CA LEU A 32 12.07 -8.35 -4.23
C LEU A 32 12.04 -7.44 -5.45
N SER A 33 10.85 -7.17 -5.96
CA SER A 33 10.62 -6.23 -7.05
C SER A 33 9.84 -5.04 -6.54
N ASP A 34 10.31 -3.84 -6.85
CA ASP A 34 9.64 -2.57 -6.52
C ASP A 34 8.49 -2.26 -7.49
N LYS A 35 7.76 -3.31 -7.88
CA LYS A 35 6.56 -3.23 -8.69
C LYS A 35 5.35 -3.26 -7.77
N ARG A 36 4.54 -2.21 -7.82
CA ARG A 36 3.26 -2.14 -7.13
C ARG A 36 2.16 -2.62 -8.07
N ASP A 37 1.45 -3.68 -7.69
CA ASP A 37 0.22 -4.09 -8.35
C ASP A 37 -0.92 -3.11 -7.97
N GLU A 38 -1.77 -2.72 -8.93
CA GLU A 38 -2.95 -1.90 -8.65
C GLU A 38 -3.88 -2.59 -7.64
N LEU A 39 -3.94 -3.93 -7.70
CA LEU A 39 -4.73 -4.75 -6.80
C LEU A 39 -4.24 -4.59 -5.36
N ALA A 40 -2.96 -4.29 -5.11
CA ALA A 40 -2.46 -4.03 -3.75
C ALA A 40 -3.19 -2.86 -3.04
N CYS A 41 -4.00 -2.07 -3.75
CA CYS A 41 -4.91 -1.08 -3.15
C CYS A 41 -6.05 -1.68 -2.31
N PHE A 42 -6.31 -2.99 -2.34
CA PHE A 42 -7.23 -3.63 -1.37
C PHE A 42 -6.58 -3.82 0.02
N ALA A 43 -5.24 -3.84 0.10
CA ALA A 43 -4.52 -4.15 1.32
C ALA A 43 -4.82 -3.20 2.50
N PRO A 44 -4.93 -1.86 2.31
CA PRO A 44 -5.36 -0.96 3.39
C PRO A 44 -6.69 -1.34 4.04
N GLY A 45 -7.67 -1.80 3.24
CA GLY A 45 -8.97 -2.25 3.74
C GLY A 45 -8.85 -3.50 4.60
N MET A 46 -8.07 -4.49 4.15
CA MET A 46 -7.78 -5.69 4.96
C MET A 46 -7.04 -5.35 6.24
N LEU A 47 -6.03 -4.47 6.19
CA LEU A 47 -5.26 -4.04 7.35
C LEU A 47 -6.16 -3.41 8.41
N THR A 48 -7.07 -2.54 7.98
CA THR A 48 -8.05 -1.88 8.85
C THR A 48 -8.98 -2.89 9.51
N LEU A 49 -9.57 -3.79 8.73
CA LEU A 49 -10.50 -4.80 9.25
C LEU A 49 -9.80 -5.80 10.19
N GLY A 50 -8.61 -6.25 9.82
CA GLY A 50 -7.84 -7.18 10.65
C GLY A 50 -7.27 -6.55 11.93
N SER A 51 -7.18 -5.21 12.00
CA SER A 51 -6.77 -4.48 13.20
C SER A 51 -7.77 -4.60 14.37
N LEU A 52 -9.05 -4.92 14.07
CA LEU A 52 -10.12 -5.03 15.07
C LEU A 52 -9.86 -6.13 16.11
N GLY A 53 -9.16 -7.20 15.70
CA GLY A 53 -8.79 -8.31 16.58
C GLY A 53 -7.54 -8.10 17.44
N TYR A 54 -6.80 -7.00 17.25
CA TYR A 54 -5.58 -6.71 18.00
C TYR A 54 -5.83 -5.78 19.18
N GLY A 55 -4.93 -5.88 20.17
CA GLY A 55 -4.83 -4.92 21.28
C GLY A 55 -4.45 -3.51 20.79
N PRO A 56 -4.65 -2.47 21.62
CA PRO A 56 -4.57 -1.08 21.21
C PRO A 56 -3.25 -0.69 20.53
N GLY A 57 -2.10 -1.19 21.02
CA GLY A 57 -0.79 -0.84 20.45
C GLY A 57 -0.52 -1.43 19.06
N ASP A 58 -0.91 -2.68 18.82
CA ASP A 58 -0.71 -3.31 17.50
C ASP A 58 -1.80 -2.90 16.51
N ARG A 59 -3.00 -2.60 16.99
CA ARG A 59 -4.06 -1.98 16.19
C ARG A 59 -3.60 -0.66 15.60
N GLU A 60 -3.02 0.23 16.41
CA GLU A 60 -2.55 1.53 15.95
C GLU A 60 -1.51 1.40 14.83
N LYS A 61 -0.51 0.52 15.00
CA LYS A 61 0.49 0.25 13.96
C LYS A 61 -0.13 -0.20 12.64
N MET A 62 -1.13 -1.09 12.69
CA MET A 62 -1.81 -1.58 11.49
C MET A 62 -2.64 -0.51 10.81
N LEU A 63 -3.28 0.38 11.58
CA LEU A 63 -4.04 1.51 11.06
C LEU A 63 -3.11 2.56 10.43
N THR A 64 -2.00 2.90 11.08
CA THR A 64 -0.99 3.80 10.51
C THR A 64 -0.44 3.25 9.20
N LEU A 65 -0.16 1.95 9.15
CA LEU A 65 0.32 1.29 7.93
C LEU A 65 -0.72 1.31 6.81
N ALA A 66 -1.99 1.06 7.14
CA ALA A 66 -3.10 1.14 6.19
C ALA A 66 -3.21 2.55 5.61
N GLU A 67 -3.09 3.57 6.45
CA GLU A 67 -3.13 4.97 6.02
C GLU A 67 -1.98 5.29 5.07
N GLU A 68 -0.73 4.93 5.41
CA GLU A 68 0.43 5.19 4.56
C GLU A 68 0.31 4.49 3.19
N VAL A 69 -0.15 3.24 3.14
CA VAL A 69 -0.31 2.48 1.88
C VAL A 69 -1.49 2.98 1.05
N SER A 70 -2.56 3.48 1.70
CA SER A 70 -3.72 4.09 1.01
C SER A 70 -3.35 5.41 0.34
N ARG A 71 -2.41 6.16 0.92
CA ARG A 71 -1.97 7.47 0.41
C ARG A 71 -1.47 7.37 -1.02
N ILE A 72 -0.60 6.40 -1.30
CA ILE A 72 -0.04 6.21 -2.64
C ILE A 72 -1.06 5.64 -3.65
N ALA A 73 -2.06 4.88 -3.19
CA ALA A 73 -3.20 4.51 -4.04
C ALA A 73 -4.00 5.75 -4.48
N HIS A 74 -4.28 6.65 -3.54
CA HIS A 74 -4.95 7.91 -3.80
C HIS A 74 -4.13 8.80 -4.75
N TYR A 75 -2.83 8.96 -4.53
CA TYR A 75 -1.96 9.73 -5.44
C TYR A 75 -1.91 9.14 -6.85
N SER A 76 -1.86 7.81 -6.99
CA SER A 76 -1.89 7.16 -8.30
C SER A 76 -3.17 7.50 -9.08
N LEU A 77 -4.33 7.41 -8.44
CA LEU A 77 -5.63 7.80 -9.03
C LEU A 77 -5.67 9.29 -9.42
N VAL A 78 -5.19 10.18 -8.55
CA VAL A 78 -5.13 11.61 -8.83
C VAL A 78 -4.23 11.90 -10.03
N PHE A 79 -3.06 11.27 -10.11
CA PHE A 79 -2.11 11.48 -11.21
C PHE A 79 -2.66 10.96 -12.54
N ILE A 80 -3.29 9.79 -12.55
CA ILE A 80 -3.96 9.24 -13.74
C ILE A 80 -5.08 10.19 -14.20
N LYS A 81 -5.89 10.71 -13.27
CA LYS A 81 -6.99 11.62 -13.59
C LYS A 81 -6.51 12.95 -14.16
N LEU A 82 -5.43 13.52 -13.60
CA LEU A 82 -4.75 14.69 -14.15
C LEU A 82 -4.21 14.40 -15.56
N TYR A 83 -3.52 13.28 -15.74
CA TYR A 83 -2.93 12.90 -17.03
C TYR A 83 -3.98 12.75 -18.14
N VAL A 84 -5.07 12.02 -17.86
CA VAL A 84 -6.19 11.86 -18.81
C VAL A 84 -6.86 13.20 -19.10
N HIS A 85 -7.06 14.04 -18.08
CA HIS A 85 -7.64 15.38 -18.27
C HIS A 85 -6.76 16.27 -19.13
N THR A 86 -5.44 16.26 -18.92
CA THR A 86 -4.48 16.98 -19.76
C THR A 86 -4.51 16.48 -21.19
N ILE A 87 -4.47 15.17 -21.44
CA ILE A 87 -4.55 14.62 -22.81
C ILE A 87 -5.85 15.06 -23.50
N ALA A 88 -6.98 15.01 -22.80
CA ALA A 88 -8.27 15.43 -23.35
C ALA A 88 -8.35 16.94 -23.67
N LEU A 89 -7.48 17.77 -23.09
CA LEU A 89 -7.36 19.20 -23.41
C LEU A 89 -6.51 19.45 -24.67
N PHE A 90 -5.70 18.47 -25.10
CA PHE A 90 -4.84 18.53 -26.28
C PHE A 90 -5.38 17.76 -27.49
N LEU A 91 -6.54 17.10 -27.36
CA LEU A 91 -7.30 16.44 -28.42
C LEU A 91 -8.55 17.27 -28.77
#